data_AF-A0A349HE14-F1
#
_entry.id   AF-A0A349HE14-F1
#
_cell.length_a   1.000
_cell.length_b   1.000
_cell.length_c   1.000
_cell.angle_alpha   90.00
_cell.angle_beta   90.00
_cell.angle_gamma   90.00
#
_symmetry.space_group_name_H-M   'P 1'
#
loop_
_entity.id
_entity.type
_entity.pdbx_description
1 polymer ?
#
loop_
_entity_poly.entity_id
_entity_poly.type
_entity_poly.pdbx_seq_one_letter_code
_entity_poly.pdbx_strand_id
1 'polypeptide(L)'
;MGRRKRLALLGHLAIVLVLNGSAQAQVYKWTDAEGRVHYGNQSPPVGTESAQTLDIPSRPAPSGKIDNVGDLRRATRRLRELRALNRGVSVSELDRPTNHRNRAKSREPVYIGYEDQTKIDNLNADIRRLSASSVETPANRSRSLRAAKAELRQIYRKYGMHSP
;
A
#
# COMPACT_ATOMS: atom_id res chain seq x y z
N MET A 1 46.80 -23.32 55.15
CA MET A 1 47.06 -22.43 53.99
C MET A 1 45.82 -22.19 53.09
N GLY A 2 44.60 -22.04 53.64
CA GLY A 2 43.36 -22.21 52.84
C GLY A 2 42.35 -21.04 52.77
N ARG A 3 42.38 -20.06 53.67
CA ARG A 3 41.38 -18.97 53.70
C ARG A 3 41.80 -17.73 52.89
N ARG A 4 43.08 -17.34 52.95
CA ARG A 4 43.62 -16.17 52.22
C ARG A 4 43.60 -16.34 50.70
N LYS A 5 43.84 -17.56 50.19
CA LYS A 5 43.78 -17.89 48.76
C LYS A 5 42.35 -17.87 48.19
N ARG A 6 41.34 -18.25 48.99
CA ARG A 6 39.91 -18.24 48.60
C ARG A 6 39.34 -16.82 48.54
N LEU A 7 39.73 -15.95 49.48
CA LEU A 7 39.39 -14.53 49.45
C LEU A 7 40.04 -13.79 48.27
N ALA A 8 41.29 -14.13 47.93
CA ALA A 8 41.96 -13.57 46.75
C ALA A 8 41.31 -14.02 45.43
N LEU A 9 40.89 -15.30 45.34
CA LEU A 9 40.18 -15.82 44.16
C LEU A 9 38.80 -15.18 43.98
N LEU A 10 38.06 -14.98 45.07
CA LEU A 10 36.75 -14.31 45.05
C LEU A 10 36.87 -12.83 44.67
N GLY A 11 37.91 -12.14 45.13
CA GLY A 11 38.21 -10.76 44.72
C GLY A 11 38.53 -10.64 43.24
N HIS A 12 39.31 -11.58 42.67
CA HIS A 12 39.60 -11.59 41.23
C HIS A 12 38.37 -11.93 40.39
N LEU A 13 37.53 -12.88 40.84
CA LEU A 13 36.29 -13.22 40.14
C LEU A 13 35.29 -12.04 40.11
N ALA A 14 35.22 -11.27 41.20
CA ALA A 14 34.39 -10.08 41.27
C ALA A 14 34.88 -8.95 40.33
N ILE A 15 36.20 -8.78 40.17
CA ILE A 15 36.77 -7.78 39.26
C ILE A 15 36.54 -8.15 37.79
N VAL A 16 36.66 -9.43 37.42
CA VAL A 16 36.37 -9.90 36.06
C VAL A 16 34.89 -9.73 35.70
N LEU A 17 33.97 -9.88 36.67
CA LEU A 17 32.54 -9.72 36.42
C LEU A 17 32.12 -8.26 36.15
N VAL A 18 32.78 -7.28 36.79
CA VAL A 18 32.48 -5.85 36.63
C VAL A 18 32.93 -5.30 35.27
N LEU A 19 33.93 -5.91 34.62
CA LEU A 19 34.46 -5.48 33.32
C LEU A 19 33.57 -5.86 32.12
N ASN A 20 32.51 -6.65 32.31
CA ASN A 20 31.60 -7.05 31.22
C ASN A 20 30.45 -6.05 30.97
N GLY A 21 30.40 -4.94 31.70
CA GLY A 21 29.26 -4.02 31.73
C GLY A 21 29.48 -2.71 30.97
N SER A 22 29.44 -2.72 29.63
CA SER A 22 28.94 -1.60 28.81
C SER A 22 29.07 -1.88 27.30
N ALA A 23 28.30 -2.84 26.79
CA ALA A 23 28.01 -2.88 25.35
C ALA A 23 27.08 -1.70 25.01
N GLN A 24 27.67 -0.54 24.76
CA GLN A 24 26.97 0.60 24.15
C GLN A 24 26.47 0.13 22.78
N ALA A 25 25.16 0.05 22.59
CA ALA A 25 24.56 -0.37 21.33
C ALA A 25 24.79 0.71 20.25
N GLN A 26 25.94 0.64 19.58
CA GLN A 26 26.25 1.50 18.44
C GLN A 26 25.54 0.97 17.21
N VAL A 27 24.80 1.85 16.51
CA VAL A 27 24.16 1.51 15.25
C VAL A 27 24.99 2.13 14.13
N TYR A 28 25.46 1.30 13.21
CA TYR A 28 26.18 1.72 12.03
C TYR A 28 25.21 1.84 10.85
N LYS A 29 25.42 2.86 10.04
CA LYS A 29 24.85 2.99 8.70
C LYS A 29 25.99 2.84 7.71
N TRP A 30 25.83 1.96 6.73
CA TRP A 30 26.81 1.83 5.65
C TRP A 30 26.14 1.49 4.33
N THR A 31 26.83 1.80 3.23
CA THR A 31 26.38 1.46 1.88
C THR A 31 27.25 0.32 1.36
N ASP A 32 26.63 -0.75 0.86
CA ASP A 32 27.38 -1.87 0.25
C ASP A 32 27.85 -1.56 -1.18
N ALA A 33 28.61 -2.49 -1.79
CA ALA A 33 29.13 -2.35 -3.15
C ALA A 33 28.03 -2.24 -4.22
N GLU A 34 26.83 -2.75 -3.93
CA GLU A 34 25.66 -2.65 -4.81
C GLU A 34 24.86 -1.35 -4.59
N GLY A 35 25.30 -0.47 -3.69
CA GLY A 35 24.65 0.82 -3.41
C GLY A 35 23.48 0.74 -2.43
N ARG A 36 23.26 -0.39 -1.74
CA ARG A 36 22.19 -0.56 -0.75
C ARG A 36 22.65 -0.06 0.62
N VAL A 37 21.76 0.68 1.29
CA VAL A 37 22.01 1.22 2.63
C VAL A 37 21.56 0.21 3.68
N HIS A 38 22.49 -0.19 4.55
CA HIS A 38 22.28 -1.10 5.66
C HIS A 38 22.37 -0.38 7.01
N TYR A 39 21.62 -0.89 7.99
CA TYR A 39 21.64 -0.43 9.38
C TYR A 39 21.82 -1.64 10.29
N GLY A 40 22.77 -1.57 11.22
CA GLY A 40 23.03 -2.71 12.11
C GLY A 40 23.92 -2.36 13.28
N ASN A 41 23.91 -3.24 14.28
CA ASN A 41 24.80 -3.17 15.44
C ASN A 41 26.16 -3.87 15.22
N GLN A 42 26.35 -4.46 14.04
CA GLN A 42 27.59 -5.10 13.64
C GLN A 42 28.45 -4.10 12.86
N SER A 43 29.75 -4.09 13.16
CA SER A 43 30.70 -3.25 12.44
C SER A 43 30.65 -3.53 10.94
N PRO A 44 30.69 -2.48 10.10
CA PRO A 44 30.61 -2.65 8.65
C PRO A 44 31.80 -3.46 8.10
N PRO A 45 31.63 -4.18 6.98
CA PRO A 45 32.70 -4.94 6.35
C PRO A 45 33.91 -4.07 5.99
N VAL A 46 35.11 -4.65 6.10
CA VAL A 46 36.37 -3.99 5.73
C VAL A 46 36.31 -3.60 4.25
N GLY A 47 36.58 -2.33 3.96
CA GLY A 47 36.50 -1.76 2.59
C GLY A 47 35.23 -0.96 2.30
N THR A 48 34.35 -0.76 3.29
CA THR A 48 33.16 0.08 3.11
C THR A 48 33.49 1.57 3.25
N GLU A 49 33.47 2.32 2.14
CA GLU A 49 33.88 3.74 2.10
C GLU A 49 32.93 4.69 2.84
N SER A 50 31.68 4.28 3.10
CA SER A 50 30.62 5.14 3.66
C SER A 50 30.02 4.61 4.96
N ALA A 51 30.86 4.19 5.90
CA ALA A 51 30.45 3.76 7.23
C ALA A 51 30.30 4.97 8.19
N GLN A 52 29.12 5.13 8.79
CA GLN A 52 28.85 6.17 9.80
C GLN A 52 28.24 5.56 11.05
N THR A 53 28.79 5.91 12.22
CA THR A 53 28.16 5.61 13.52
C THR A 53 27.00 6.56 13.77
N LEU A 54 25.82 6.01 14.04
CA LEU A 54 24.62 6.74 14.43
C LEU A 54 24.46 6.72 15.95
N ASP A 55 24.39 7.90 16.54
CA ASP A 55 23.95 8.08 17.92
C ASP A 55 22.42 8.12 17.93
N ILE A 56 21.80 7.00 18.33
CA ILE A 56 20.35 6.88 18.41
C ILE A 56 19.94 7.04 19.88
N PRO A 57 19.30 8.17 20.25
CA PRO A 57 18.83 8.34 21.61
C PRO A 57 17.78 7.28 21.91
N SER A 58 18.03 6.50 22.97
CA SER A 58 17.07 5.51 23.46
C SER A 58 15.84 6.23 23.99
N ARG A 59 14.77 6.27 23.19
CA ARG A 59 13.47 6.75 23.65
C ARG A 59 12.81 5.61 24.42
N PRO A 60 12.41 5.81 25.70
CA PRO A 60 11.67 4.80 26.42
C PRO A 60 10.40 4.46 25.64
N ALA A 61 10.07 3.17 25.55
CA ALA A 61 8.80 2.75 25.00
C ALA A 61 7.67 3.50 25.74
N PRO A 62 6.67 4.03 25.02
CA PRO A 62 5.59 4.77 25.66
C PRO A 62 4.97 3.89 26.75
N SER A 63 4.88 4.42 27.96
CA SER A 63 4.46 3.69 29.18
C SER A 63 2.97 3.34 29.21
N GLY A 64 2.22 3.64 28.15
CA GLY A 64 0.81 3.34 28.02
C GLY A 64 0.57 1.98 27.38
N LYS A 65 -0.45 1.27 27.84
CA LYS A 65 -0.98 0.09 27.14
C LYS A 65 -1.46 0.53 25.76
N ILE A 66 -0.71 0.20 24.72
CA ILE A 66 -1.08 0.52 23.33
C ILE A 66 -2.22 -0.42 22.92
N ASP A 67 -3.45 0.11 22.83
CA ASP A 67 -4.62 -0.62 22.37
C ASP A 67 -4.82 -0.45 20.86
N ASN A 68 -3.84 -0.92 20.09
CA ASN A 68 -3.86 -0.86 18.62
C ASN A 68 -5.17 -1.41 18.02
N VAL A 69 -5.72 -2.46 18.62
CA VAL A 69 -6.96 -3.10 18.17
C VAL A 69 -8.16 -2.20 18.45
N GLY A 70 -8.24 -1.61 19.64
CA GLY A 70 -9.28 -0.64 19.98
C GLY A 70 -9.21 0.60 19.11
N ASP A 71 -8.01 1.14 18.87
CA ASP A 71 -7.79 2.30 18.01
C ASP A 71 -8.22 2.01 16.57
N LEU A 72 -7.84 0.86 16.03
CA LEU A 72 -8.25 0.44 14.69
C LEU A 72 -9.79 0.28 14.58
N ARG A 73 -10.43 -0.31 15.60
CA ARG A 73 -11.89 -0.46 15.63
C ARG A 73 -12.59 0.91 15.67
N ARG A 74 -12.08 1.86 16.46
CA ARG A 74 -12.58 3.25 16.51
C ARG A 74 -12.43 3.95 15.16
N ALA A 75 -11.26 3.86 14.54
CA ALA A 75 -10.98 4.46 13.23
C ALA A 75 -11.88 3.87 12.13
N THR A 76 -12.06 2.55 12.12
CA THR A 76 -12.91 1.85 11.14
C THR A 76 -14.37 2.28 11.26
N ARG A 77 -14.87 2.46 12.50
CA ARG A 77 -16.23 2.96 12.76
C ARG A 77 -16.39 4.39 12.25
N ARG A 78 -15.45 5.28 12.57
CA ARG A 78 -15.44 6.67 12.11
C ARG A 78 -15.48 6.77 10.59
N LEU A 79 -14.71 5.92 9.90
CA LEU A 79 -14.70 5.89 8.45
C LEU A 79 -16.06 5.46 7.85
N ARG A 80 -16.77 4.51 8.47
CA ARG A 80 -18.12 4.11 8.03
C ARG A 80 -19.11 5.26 8.19
N GLU A 81 -19.10 5.94 9.33
CA GLU A 81 -19.96 7.10 9.59
C GLU A 81 -19.73 8.20 8.55
N LEU A 82 -18.46 8.55 8.28
CA LEU A 82 -18.13 9.55 7.27
C LEU A 82 -18.59 9.16 5.88
N ARG A 83 -18.45 7.88 5.50
CA ARG A 83 -18.93 7.38 4.20
C ARG A 83 -20.45 7.44 4.10
N ALA A 84 -21.16 7.14 5.18
CA ALA A 84 -22.61 7.24 5.27
C ALA A 84 -23.06 8.70 5.10
N LEU A 85 -22.47 9.61 5.87
CA LEU A 85 -22.73 11.06 5.80
C LEU A 85 -22.44 11.63 4.40
N ASN A 86 -21.29 11.31 3.81
CA ASN A 86 -20.92 11.81 2.49
C ASN A 86 -21.89 11.34 1.38
N ARG A 87 -22.50 10.16 1.54
CA ARG A 87 -23.51 9.62 0.63
C ARG A 87 -24.95 10.04 0.98
N GLY A 88 -25.17 10.70 2.11
CA GLY A 88 -26.52 11.04 2.58
C GLY A 88 -27.37 9.82 2.96
N VAL A 89 -26.75 8.70 3.33
CA VAL A 89 -27.43 7.46 3.73
C VAL A 89 -27.03 7.07 5.15
N SER A 90 -27.84 6.23 5.80
CA SER A 90 -27.51 5.68 7.12
C SER A 90 -26.38 4.63 7.05
N VAL A 91 -25.70 4.38 8.17
CA VAL A 91 -24.68 3.31 8.27
C VAL A 91 -25.28 1.93 7.97
N SER A 92 -26.53 1.69 8.39
CA SER A 92 -27.27 0.46 8.09
C SER A 92 -27.57 0.28 6.59
N GLU A 93 -27.84 1.37 5.88
CA GLU A 93 -28.02 1.32 4.42
C GLU A 93 -26.69 1.16 3.69
N LEU A 94 -25.62 1.76 4.22
CA LEU A 94 -24.27 1.57 3.71
C LEU A 94 -23.83 0.10 3.82
N ASP A 95 -24.17 -0.55 4.93
CA ASP A 95 -23.85 -1.96 5.19
C ASP A 95 -24.90 -2.92 4.58
N ARG A 96 -25.99 -2.40 4.01
CA ARG A 96 -27.02 -3.23 3.39
C ARG A 96 -26.36 -4.01 2.25
N PRO A 97 -26.37 -5.35 2.29
CA PRO A 97 -25.84 -6.12 1.18
C PRO A 97 -26.67 -5.73 -0.05
N THR A 98 -26.02 -5.10 -1.03
CA THR A 98 -26.64 -4.85 -2.32
C THR A 98 -27.09 -6.22 -2.82
N ASN A 99 -28.40 -6.39 -2.99
CA ASN A 99 -28.99 -7.64 -3.43
C ASN A 99 -28.70 -7.82 -4.93
N HIS A 100 -27.42 -7.98 -5.29
CA HIS A 100 -26.96 -8.33 -6.63
C HIS A 100 -27.09 -9.84 -6.90
N ARG A 101 -27.62 -10.62 -5.95
CA ARG A 101 -27.79 -12.08 -6.09
C ARG A 101 -28.66 -12.48 -7.29
N ASN A 102 -29.44 -11.57 -7.87
CA ASN A 102 -30.22 -11.84 -9.08
C ASN A 102 -29.66 -11.24 -10.38
N ARG A 103 -28.57 -10.46 -10.38
CA ARG A 103 -28.02 -9.87 -11.62
C ARG A 103 -26.64 -10.40 -12.02
N ALA A 104 -25.89 -10.97 -11.07
CA ALA A 104 -24.56 -11.52 -11.33
C ALA A 104 -24.52 -13.06 -11.35
N LYS A 105 -25.66 -13.75 -11.18
CA LYS A 105 -25.74 -15.20 -11.31
C LYS A 105 -25.81 -15.53 -12.81
N SER A 106 -24.78 -16.20 -13.32
CA SER A 106 -24.68 -16.88 -14.63
C SER A 106 -24.34 -16.09 -15.91
N ARG A 107 -23.43 -15.12 -15.87
CA ARG A 107 -22.71 -14.73 -17.10
C ARG A 107 -21.22 -14.64 -16.79
N GLU A 108 -20.46 -15.64 -17.24
CA GLU A 108 -19.02 -15.45 -17.45
C GLU A 108 -18.82 -14.13 -18.21
N PRO A 109 -17.80 -13.32 -17.86
CA PRO A 109 -17.51 -12.12 -18.60
C PRO A 109 -17.36 -12.51 -20.07
N VAL A 110 -18.18 -11.90 -20.93
CA VAL A 110 -18.14 -12.19 -22.36
C VAL A 110 -16.73 -11.86 -22.83
N TYR A 111 -16.00 -12.88 -23.27
CA TYR A 111 -14.63 -12.70 -23.72
C TYR A 111 -14.63 -11.87 -25.00
N ILE A 112 -14.12 -10.64 -24.90
CA ILE A 112 -13.87 -9.76 -26.02
C ILE A 112 -12.43 -10.01 -26.46
N GLY A 113 -12.22 -10.25 -27.75
CA GLY A 113 -10.88 -10.44 -28.31
C GLY A 113 -10.04 -9.17 -28.16
N TYR A 114 -8.72 -9.31 -28.10
CA TYR A 114 -7.79 -8.20 -27.88
C TYR A 114 -7.98 -7.04 -28.88
N GLU A 115 -8.19 -7.35 -30.16
CA GLU A 115 -8.43 -6.35 -31.21
C GLU A 115 -9.71 -5.54 -30.96
N ASP A 116 -10.79 -6.23 -30.61
CA ASP A 116 -12.08 -5.60 -30.34
C ASP A 116 -12.06 -4.79 -29.05
N GLN A 117 -11.32 -5.24 -28.03
CA GLN A 117 -11.11 -4.49 -26.79
C GLN A 117 -10.39 -3.18 -27.06
N THR A 118 -9.30 -3.22 -27.83
CA THR A 118 -8.55 -2.03 -28.25
C THR A 118 -9.43 -1.08 -29.05
N LYS A 119 -10.27 -1.63 -29.94
CA LYS A 119 -11.20 -0.84 -30.75
C LYS A 119 -12.28 -0.17 -29.90
N ILE A 120 -12.82 -0.86 -28.89
CA ILE A 120 -13.77 -0.29 -27.92
C ILE A 120 -13.13 0.89 -27.18
N ASP A 121 -11.90 0.74 -26.71
CA ASP A 121 -11.21 1.79 -25.94
C ASP A 121 -10.95 3.04 -26.78
N ASN A 122 -10.53 2.86 -28.04
CA ASN A 122 -10.34 3.94 -29.00
C ASN A 122 -11.66 4.65 -29.31
N LEU A 123 -12.74 3.91 -29.61
CA LEU A 123 -14.06 4.48 -29.87
C LEU A 123 -14.60 5.26 -28.66
N ASN A 124 -14.39 4.75 -27.45
CA ASN A 124 -14.77 5.44 -26.21
C ASN A 124 -13.94 6.70 -25.97
N ALA A 125 -12.65 6.71 -26.34
CA ALA A 125 -11.83 7.92 -26.31
C ALA A 125 -12.31 8.95 -27.32
N ASP A 126 -12.64 8.53 -28.55
CA ASP A 126 -13.16 9.40 -29.60
C ASP A 126 -14.52 10.01 -29.23
N ILE A 127 -15.43 9.22 -28.66
CA ILE A 127 -16.72 9.73 -28.18
C ILE A 127 -16.51 10.80 -27.12
N ARG A 128 -15.58 10.59 -26.17
CA ARG A 128 -15.24 11.59 -25.13
C ARG A 128 -14.64 12.84 -25.75
N ARG A 129 -13.69 12.70 -26.67
CA ARG A 129 -13.03 13.80 -27.36
C ARG A 129 -14.02 14.62 -28.20
N LEU A 130 -14.85 13.96 -29.00
CA LEU A 130 -15.87 14.61 -29.83
C LEU A 130 -16.94 15.29 -28.97
N SER A 131 -17.30 14.71 -27.82
CA SER A 131 -18.28 15.33 -26.91
C SER A 131 -17.72 16.59 -26.24
N ALA A 132 -16.43 16.60 -25.89
CA ALA A 132 -15.76 17.72 -25.23
C ALA A 132 -15.20 18.78 -26.18
N SER A 133 -14.85 18.39 -27.42
CA SER A 133 -14.26 19.30 -28.41
C SER A 133 -15.29 20.31 -28.89
N SER A 134 -14.95 21.60 -28.87
CA SER A 134 -15.72 22.68 -29.49
C SER A 134 -15.24 23.03 -30.92
N VAL A 135 -14.17 22.37 -31.40
CA VAL A 135 -13.40 22.77 -32.59
C VAL A 135 -14.13 22.49 -33.90
N GLU A 136 -14.96 21.44 -33.96
CA GLU A 136 -15.74 21.09 -35.16
C GLU A 136 -17.11 21.77 -35.17
N THR A 137 -17.68 21.95 -36.36
CA THR A 137 -19.09 22.35 -36.49
C THR A 137 -20.01 21.36 -35.77
N PRO A 138 -21.09 21.82 -35.11
CA PRO A 138 -21.99 20.94 -34.36
C PRO A 138 -22.57 19.80 -35.22
N ALA A 139 -22.86 20.08 -36.50
CA ALA A 139 -23.38 19.10 -37.44
C ALA A 139 -22.37 17.96 -37.71
N ASN A 140 -21.09 18.29 -37.97
CA ASN A 140 -20.07 17.28 -38.25
C ASN A 140 -19.78 16.44 -37.01
N ARG A 141 -19.63 17.07 -35.84
CA ARG A 141 -19.46 16.39 -34.56
C ARG A 141 -20.59 15.40 -34.28
N SER A 142 -21.83 15.80 -34.53
CA SER A 142 -22.99 14.94 -34.32
C SER A 142 -22.97 13.70 -35.22
N ARG A 143 -22.49 13.82 -36.47
CA ARG A 143 -22.32 12.69 -37.39
C ARG A 143 -21.21 11.76 -36.91
N SER A 144 -20.06 12.30 -36.53
CA SER A 144 -18.92 11.53 -36.02
C SER A 144 -19.29 10.78 -34.72
N LEU A 145 -20.01 11.43 -33.80
CA LEU A 145 -20.52 10.78 -32.59
C LEU A 145 -21.49 9.64 -32.90
N ARG A 146 -22.40 9.82 -33.86
CA ARG A 146 -23.32 8.76 -34.28
C ARG A 146 -22.58 7.59 -34.93
N ALA A 147 -21.58 7.86 -35.75
CA ALA A 147 -20.74 6.85 -36.39
C ALA A 147 -19.97 6.03 -35.34
N ALA A 148 -19.24 6.69 -34.43
CA ALA A 148 -18.49 6.01 -33.36
C ALA A 148 -19.41 5.16 -32.46
N LYS A 149 -20.58 5.68 -32.08
CA LYS A 149 -21.59 4.92 -31.32
C LYS A 149 -22.21 3.78 -32.13
N ALA A 150 -22.32 3.89 -33.45
CA ALA A 150 -22.82 2.81 -34.29
C ALA A 150 -21.81 1.66 -34.39
N GLU A 151 -20.52 1.97 -34.55
CA GLU A 151 -19.45 0.97 -34.54
C GLU A 151 -19.34 0.27 -33.19
N LEU A 152 -19.40 1.03 -32.10
CA LEU A 152 -19.38 0.48 -30.75
C LEU A 152 -20.54 -0.52 -30.55
N ARG A 153 -21.75 -0.16 -30.98
CA ARG A 153 -22.92 -1.06 -30.98
C ARG A 153 -22.72 -2.29 -31.85
N GLN A 154 -22.02 -2.20 -32.97
CA GLN A 154 -21.72 -3.35 -33.82
C GLN A 154 -20.79 -4.34 -33.11
N ILE A 155 -19.75 -3.85 -32.43
CA ILE A 155 -18.84 -4.69 -31.65
C ILE A 155 -19.59 -5.34 -30.49
N TYR A 156 -20.38 -4.59 -29.73
CA TYR A 156 -21.18 -5.18 -28.64
C TYR A 156 -22.17 -6.24 -29.16
N ARG A 157 -22.82 -6.02 -30.31
CA ARG A 157 -23.71 -7.02 -30.94
C ARG A 157 -22.96 -8.30 -31.35
N LYS A 158 -21.72 -8.19 -31.86
CA LYS A 158 -20.87 -9.36 -32.19
C LYS A 158 -20.73 -10.31 -31.00
N TYR A 159 -20.70 -9.74 -29.79
CA TYR A 159 -20.53 -10.45 -28.53
C TYR A 159 -21.85 -10.71 -27.79
N GLY A 160 -23.02 -10.48 -28.41
CA GLY A 160 -24.31 -10.64 -27.76
C GLY A 160 -24.55 -9.68 -26.59
N MET A 161 -23.78 -8.60 -26.51
CA MET A 161 -23.86 -7.57 -25.49
C MET A 161 -24.70 -6.38 -26.00
N HIS A 162 -25.37 -5.69 -25.08
CA HIS A 162 -25.96 -4.38 -25.36
C HIS A 162 -24.93 -3.30 -25.02
N SER A 163 -24.70 -2.36 -25.95
CA SER A 163 -23.95 -1.15 -25.65
C SER A 163 -24.65 -0.38 -24.52
N PRO A 164 -23.92 0.08 -23.49
CA PRO A 164 -24.48 0.91 -22.43
C PRO A 164 -24.96 2.27 -22.92
#